data_AF-A0A523WAM2-F1
#
_entry.id   AF-A0A523WAM2-F1
#
_cell.length_a   1.000
_cell.length_b   1.000
_cell.length_c   1.000
_cell.angle_alpha   90.00
_cell.angle_beta   90.00
_cell.angle_gamma   90.00
#
_symmetry.space_group_name_H-M   'P 1'
#
loop_
_entity.id
_entity.type
_entity.pdbx_description
1 polymer ?
#
loop_
_entity_poly.entity_id
_entity_poly.type
_entity_poly.pdbx_seq_one_letter_code
_entity_poly.pdbx_strand_id
1 'polypeptide(L)'
;MENKKIAAIIVLMIFALSLTPKAYAQESSDIQTFYHFNKDALVIEVKAPANTEPGQTINVSVSFYCYGENLSIYYLFVTIYDFKSGQEKNPIGTIRHVEQGIGYDPQNKGTYAQTYEIKISEDVWDITYGEISCEWWFGGHDHIISGDGFVMTYVQNVEMEDLIEQLANKTQECDTLWQNYTQLNQTYWDLKGNQTSGTEVDLSNTRVAMVVFIITTVFFVATTLYLTLKKPREYW
;
A
#
# COMPACT_ATOMS: atom_id res chain seq x y z
N MET A 1 -3.67 40.04 -18.05
CA MET A 1 -4.94 39.29 -17.87
C MET A 1 -4.85 37.86 -18.42
N GLU A 2 -3.87 37.56 -19.30
CA GLU A 2 -3.68 36.23 -19.91
C GLU A 2 -3.20 35.14 -18.96
N ASN A 3 -2.30 35.45 -18.01
CA ASN A 3 -1.73 34.42 -17.11
C ASN A 3 -2.77 33.75 -16.19
N LYS A 4 -3.86 34.44 -15.86
CA LYS A 4 -4.96 33.88 -15.04
C LYS A 4 -5.81 32.86 -15.81
N LYS A 5 -5.92 33.01 -17.13
CA LYS A 5 -6.67 32.07 -17.99
C LYS A 5 -5.90 30.76 -18.18
N ILE A 6 -4.57 30.85 -18.30
CA ILE A 6 -3.70 29.68 -18.44
C ILE A 6 -3.73 28.83 -17.16
N ALA A 7 -3.63 29.45 -15.98
CA ALA A 7 -3.71 28.74 -14.71
C ALA A 7 -5.04 28.00 -14.51
N ALA A 8 -6.16 28.62 -14.89
CA ALA A 8 -7.48 28.00 -14.79
C ALA A 8 -7.63 26.76 -15.70
N ILE A 9 -7.08 26.82 -16.91
CA ILE A 9 -7.12 25.69 -17.87
C ILE A 9 -6.29 24.51 -17.35
N ILE A 10 -5.12 24.78 -16.75
CA ILE A 10 -4.26 23.74 -16.19
C ILE A 10 -4.95 23.03 -15.02
N VAL A 11 -5.55 23.78 -14.09
CA VAL A 11 -6.29 23.20 -12.96
C VAL A 11 -7.47 22.35 -13.43
N LEU A 12 -8.18 22.80 -14.46
CA LEU A 12 -9.34 22.09 -15.00
C LEU A 12 -8.94 20.81 -15.76
N MET A 13 -7.78 20.79 -16.42
CA MET A 13 -7.21 19.56 -17.00
C MET A 13 -6.80 18.56 -15.93
N ILE A 14 -6.15 18.99 -14.85
CA ILE A 14 -5.77 18.11 -13.74
C ILE A 14 -7.02 17.49 -13.10
N PHE A 15 -8.08 18.29 -12.90
CA PHE A 15 -9.34 17.80 -12.37
C PHE A 15 -10.04 16.81 -13.32
N ALA A 16 -10.04 17.08 -14.63
CA ALA A 16 -10.62 16.18 -15.63
C ALA A 16 -9.85 14.84 -15.72
N LEU A 17 -8.52 14.87 -15.58
CA LEU A 17 -7.67 13.67 -15.55
C LEU A 17 -7.85 12.86 -14.26
N SER A 18 -8.22 13.49 -13.13
CA SER A 18 -8.54 12.78 -11.88
C SER A 18 -9.93 12.11 -11.87
N LEU A 19 -10.81 12.51 -12.79
CA LEU A 19 -12.19 12.03 -12.88
C LEU A 19 -12.40 10.95 -13.95
N THR A 20 -11.39 10.65 -14.77
CA THR A 20 -11.47 9.49 -15.65
C THR A 20 -11.34 8.23 -14.80
N PRO A 21 -12.37 7.36 -14.74
CA PRO A 21 -12.23 6.07 -14.09
C PRO A 21 -11.04 5.38 -14.75
N LYS A 22 -10.08 4.91 -13.94
CA LYS A 22 -9.02 4.04 -14.43
C LYS A 22 -9.70 2.78 -14.94
N ALA A 23 -10.00 2.74 -16.22
CA ALA A 23 -10.34 1.50 -16.90
C ALA A 23 -9.05 0.70 -16.96
N TYR A 24 -8.76 -0.04 -15.89
CA TYR A 24 -7.72 -1.06 -15.93
C TYR A 24 -8.17 -2.08 -16.96
N ALA A 25 -7.55 -2.02 -18.15
CA ALA A 25 -7.63 -3.11 -19.09
C ALA A 25 -6.99 -4.31 -18.37
N GLN A 26 -7.81 -5.31 -18.09
CA GLN A 26 -7.43 -6.55 -17.43
C GLN A 26 -6.22 -7.15 -18.18
N GLU A 27 -5.02 -7.01 -17.61
CA GLU A 27 -3.89 -7.85 -18.01
C GLU A 27 -4.36 -9.29 -17.89
N SER A 28 -4.05 -10.13 -18.88
CA SER A 28 -4.52 -11.50 -18.93
C SER A 28 -4.14 -12.21 -17.64
N SER A 29 -5.07 -12.28 -16.70
CA SER A 29 -4.87 -12.99 -15.44
C SER A 29 -4.60 -14.43 -15.83
N ASP A 30 -3.42 -14.95 -15.47
CA ASP A 30 -3.08 -16.34 -15.72
C ASP A 30 -4.23 -17.22 -15.21
N ILE A 31 -4.90 -17.89 -16.15
CA ILE A 31 -6.01 -18.77 -15.82
C ILE A 31 -5.41 -20.00 -15.14
N GLN A 32 -5.81 -20.24 -13.90
CA GLN A 32 -5.34 -21.35 -13.08
C GLN A 32 -6.44 -22.37 -12.86
N THR A 33 -6.06 -23.64 -12.68
CA THR A 33 -6.97 -24.71 -12.23
C THR A 33 -6.98 -24.73 -10.70
N PHE A 34 -8.15 -24.51 -10.12
CA PHE A 34 -8.35 -24.45 -8.67
C PHE A 34 -8.98 -25.72 -8.10
N TYR A 35 -9.73 -26.44 -8.94
CA TYR A 35 -10.32 -27.71 -8.58
C TYR A 35 -10.04 -28.72 -9.68
N HIS A 36 -9.60 -29.91 -9.28
CA HIS A 36 -9.45 -31.06 -10.17
C HIS A 36 -9.90 -32.31 -9.43
N PHE A 37 -10.97 -32.92 -9.92
CA PHE A 37 -11.49 -34.19 -9.46
C PHE A 37 -11.32 -35.22 -10.58
N ASN A 38 -10.84 -36.42 -10.25
CA ASN A 38 -10.73 -37.52 -11.21
C ASN A 38 -11.00 -38.84 -10.49
N LYS A 39 -12.20 -39.39 -10.69
CA LYS A 39 -12.62 -40.66 -10.09
C LYS A 39 -13.79 -41.24 -10.87
N ASP A 40 -13.93 -42.57 -10.85
CA ASP A 40 -15.13 -43.27 -11.32
C ASP A 40 -15.58 -42.83 -12.72
N ALA A 41 -14.60 -42.72 -13.62
CA ALA A 41 -14.76 -42.30 -15.02
C ALA A 41 -15.21 -40.85 -15.27
N LEU A 42 -15.25 -40.03 -14.21
CA LEU A 42 -15.56 -38.60 -14.24
C LEU A 42 -14.32 -37.77 -13.90
N VAL A 43 -14.03 -36.78 -14.74
CA VAL A 43 -13.08 -35.70 -14.44
C VAL A 43 -13.85 -34.39 -14.35
N ILE A 44 -13.60 -33.57 -13.33
CA ILE A 44 -14.16 -32.23 -13.21
C ILE A 44 -13.01 -31.26 -12.97
N GLU A 45 -13.02 -30.13 -13.70
CA GLU A 45 -12.06 -29.05 -13.53
C GLU A 45 -12.79 -27.71 -13.38
N VAL A 46 -12.32 -26.90 -12.43
CA VAL A 46 -12.74 -25.50 -12.28
C VAL A 46 -11.53 -24.61 -12.47
N LYS A 47 -11.63 -23.68 -13.41
CA LYS A 47 -10.58 -22.74 -13.79
C LYS A 47 -11.06 -21.31 -13.66
N ALA A 48 -10.19 -20.42 -13.20
CA ALA A 48 -10.47 -19.00 -13.05
C ALA A 48 -9.17 -18.18 -13.09
N PRO A 49 -9.24 -16.84 -13.21
CA PRO A 49 -8.13 -15.95 -12.93
C PRO A 49 -7.43 -16.26 -11.60
N ALA A 50 -6.08 -16.22 -11.57
CA ALA A 50 -5.32 -16.33 -10.33
C ALA A 50 -5.60 -15.16 -9.36
N ASN A 51 -5.74 -13.95 -9.92
CA ASN A 51 -5.92 -12.70 -9.18
C ASN A 51 -7.07 -11.88 -9.76
N THR A 52 -7.72 -11.10 -8.92
CA THR A 52 -8.74 -10.12 -9.30
C THR A 52 -8.78 -8.96 -8.30
N GLU A 53 -9.58 -7.94 -8.61
CA GLU A 53 -9.83 -6.79 -7.74
C GLU A 53 -11.30 -6.80 -7.28
N PRO A 54 -11.63 -6.15 -6.15
CA PRO A 54 -13.00 -5.99 -5.70
C PRO A 54 -13.86 -5.29 -6.77
N GLY A 55 -15.11 -5.73 -6.92
CA GLY A 55 -16.05 -5.16 -7.91
C GLY A 55 -15.88 -5.63 -9.36
N GLN A 56 -14.78 -6.32 -9.70
CA GLN A 56 -14.52 -6.83 -11.04
C GLN A 56 -15.37 -8.07 -11.37
N THR A 57 -15.54 -8.34 -12.67
CA THR A 57 -16.14 -9.58 -13.15
C THR A 57 -15.04 -10.55 -13.56
N ILE A 58 -15.07 -11.76 -13.02
CA ILE A 58 -14.17 -12.85 -13.39
C ILE A 58 -14.87 -13.89 -14.25
N ASN A 59 -14.09 -14.53 -15.13
CA ASN A 59 -14.54 -15.65 -15.94
C ASN A 59 -14.17 -16.96 -15.25
N VAL A 60 -15.17 -17.71 -14.81
CA VAL A 60 -14.99 -19.05 -14.22
C VAL A 60 -15.39 -20.10 -15.23
N SER A 61 -14.44 -20.92 -15.65
CA SER A 61 -14.67 -22.05 -16.54
C SER A 61 -14.87 -23.32 -15.72
N VAL A 62 -16.03 -23.94 -15.88
CA VAL A 62 -16.31 -25.28 -15.34
C VAL A 62 -16.31 -26.23 -16.51
N SER A 63 -15.56 -27.32 -16.37
CA SER A 63 -15.55 -28.39 -17.35
C SER A 63 -15.60 -29.76 -16.71
N PHE A 64 -16.23 -30.70 -17.39
CA PHE A 64 -16.14 -32.10 -17.02
C PHE A 64 -15.85 -32.97 -18.23
N TYR A 65 -15.21 -34.11 -17.96
CA TYR A 65 -14.87 -35.12 -18.96
C TYR A 65 -15.33 -36.50 -18.51
N CYS A 66 -16.08 -37.18 -19.37
CA CYS A 66 -16.59 -38.53 -19.13
C CYS A 66 -15.88 -39.52 -20.06
N TYR A 67 -15.21 -40.53 -19.51
CA TYR A 67 -14.52 -41.57 -20.30
C TYR A 67 -15.06 -42.99 -20.11
N GLY A 68 -16.06 -43.16 -19.23
CA GLY A 68 -16.68 -44.45 -18.95
C GLY A 68 -18.00 -44.62 -19.68
N GLU A 69 -18.20 -45.77 -20.30
CA GLU A 69 -19.51 -46.18 -20.79
C GLU A 69 -20.50 -46.28 -19.62
N ASN A 70 -21.76 -45.89 -19.85
CA ASN A 70 -22.83 -45.87 -18.83
C ASN A 70 -22.65 -44.86 -17.69
N LEU A 71 -21.82 -43.84 -17.86
CA LEU A 71 -21.78 -42.71 -16.93
C LEU A 71 -22.95 -41.75 -17.21
N SER A 72 -23.66 -41.34 -16.17
CA SER A 72 -24.70 -40.30 -16.24
C SER A 72 -24.58 -39.32 -15.09
N ILE A 73 -24.36 -38.04 -15.38
CA ILE A 73 -24.28 -36.98 -14.37
C ILE A 73 -25.68 -36.41 -14.18
N TYR A 74 -26.25 -36.52 -12.98
CA TYR A 74 -27.56 -35.96 -12.67
C TYR A 74 -27.52 -34.44 -12.53
N TYR A 75 -26.55 -33.95 -11.75
CA TYR A 75 -26.29 -32.53 -11.60
C TYR A 75 -24.82 -32.24 -11.33
N LEU A 76 -24.39 -31.03 -11.70
CA LEU A 76 -23.10 -30.46 -11.36
C LEU A 76 -23.26 -28.97 -11.09
N PHE A 77 -23.09 -28.60 -9.82
CA PHE A 77 -23.19 -27.23 -9.33
C PHE A 77 -21.85 -26.79 -8.74
N VAL A 78 -21.47 -25.56 -9.05
CA VAL A 78 -20.35 -24.87 -8.39
C VAL A 78 -20.89 -23.59 -7.78
N THR A 79 -20.81 -23.47 -6.46
CA THR A 79 -21.17 -22.24 -5.75
C THR A 79 -19.89 -21.51 -5.38
N ILE A 80 -19.83 -20.23 -5.73
CA ILE A 80 -18.68 -19.37 -5.45
C ILE A 80 -19.07 -18.40 -4.37
N TYR A 81 -18.17 -18.22 -3.42
CA TYR A 81 -18.30 -17.36 -2.27
C TYR A 81 -17.15 -16.35 -2.24
N ASP A 82 -17.46 -15.17 -1.73
CA ASP A 82 -16.48 -14.24 -1.23
C ASP A 82 -16.58 -14.11 0.30
N PHE A 83 -15.64 -13.38 0.88
CA PHE A 83 -15.62 -13.11 2.31
C PHE A 83 -15.72 -11.61 2.55
N LYS A 84 -16.91 -11.16 2.93
CA LYS A 84 -17.12 -9.78 3.35
C LYS A 84 -16.27 -9.49 4.57
N SER A 85 -15.43 -8.48 4.41
CA SER A 85 -14.41 -8.11 5.39
C SER A 85 -13.49 -9.25 5.84
N GLY A 86 -13.30 -10.27 5.00
CA GLY A 86 -12.48 -11.46 5.31
C GLY A 86 -13.07 -12.40 6.37
N GLN A 87 -14.33 -12.24 6.77
CA GLN A 87 -14.94 -13.03 7.86
C GLN A 87 -16.28 -13.66 7.47
N GLU A 88 -17.14 -12.91 6.80
CA GLU A 88 -18.50 -13.36 6.50
C GLU A 88 -18.55 -13.98 5.11
N LYS A 89 -18.75 -15.30 5.05
CA LYS A 89 -18.91 -16.04 3.80
C LYS A 89 -20.22 -15.63 3.12
N ASN A 90 -20.13 -15.09 1.91
CA ASN A 90 -21.27 -14.61 1.15
C ASN A 90 -21.30 -15.26 -0.26
N PRO A 91 -22.42 -15.86 -0.68
CA PRO A 91 -22.52 -16.49 -2.00
C PRO A 91 -22.66 -15.42 -3.10
N ILE A 92 -21.75 -15.43 -4.07
CA ILE A 92 -21.75 -14.48 -5.19
C ILE A 92 -22.23 -15.06 -6.51
N GLY A 93 -22.23 -16.39 -6.63
CA GLY A 93 -22.73 -17.03 -7.84
C GLY A 93 -22.91 -18.53 -7.66
N THR A 94 -23.95 -19.07 -8.30
CA THR A 94 -24.14 -20.51 -8.43
C THR A 94 -24.16 -20.86 -9.90
N ILE A 95 -23.11 -21.55 -10.34
CA ILE A 95 -22.97 -22.10 -11.67
C ILE A 95 -23.72 -23.42 -11.72
N ARG A 96 -24.72 -23.51 -12.57
CA ARG A 96 -25.49 -24.73 -12.82
C ARG A 96 -25.08 -25.32 -14.16
N HIS A 97 -24.02 -26.11 -14.13
CA HIS A 97 -23.41 -26.63 -15.35
C HIS A 97 -24.19 -27.83 -15.92
N VAL A 98 -24.80 -28.64 -15.05
CA VAL A 98 -25.72 -29.72 -15.41
C VAL A 98 -26.95 -29.66 -14.52
N GLU A 99 -28.15 -29.56 -15.11
CA GLU A 99 -29.43 -29.50 -14.37
C GLU A 99 -30.42 -30.63 -14.69
N GLN A 100 -30.25 -31.35 -15.81
CA GLN A 100 -31.25 -32.30 -16.31
C GLN A 100 -30.66 -33.62 -16.83
N GLY A 101 -29.54 -34.06 -16.24
CA GLY A 101 -28.91 -35.30 -16.67
C GLY A 101 -28.11 -35.16 -17.96
N ILE A 102 -26.80 -35.33 -17.90
CA ILE A 102 -25.97 -35.50 -19.11
C ILE A 102 -25.30 -36.86 -19.04
N GLY A 103 -25.60 -37.71 -20.03
CA GLY A 103 -25.00 -39.03 -20.19
C GLY A 103 -23.71 -38.97 -21.00
N TYR A 104 -22.94 -40.06 -20.94
CA TYR A 104 -21.82 -40.29 -21.83
C TYR A 104 -22.25 -40.20 -23.32
N ASP A 105 -21.65 -39.27 -24.07
CA ASP A 105 -21.81 -39.16 -25.52
C ASP A 105 -20.56 -39.70 -26.25
N PRO A 106 -20.66 -40.86 -26.93
CA PRO A 106 -19.56 -41.46 -27.67
C PRO A 106 -19.10 -40.64 -28.89
N GLN A 107 -19.90 -39.70 -29.41
CA GLN A 107 -19.52 -38.87 -30.57
C GLN A 107 -18.68 -37.64 -30.17
N ASN A 108 -18.95 -37.05 -29.00
CA ASN A 108 -18.28 -35.83 -28.56
C ASN A 108 -17.06 -36.05 -27.65
N LYS A 109 -16.66 -37.31 -27.40
CA LYS A 109 -15.59 -37.65 -26.43
C LYS A 109 -15.69 -36.79 -25.17
N GLY A 110 -16.90 -36.68 -24.62
CA GLY A 110 -17.18 -36.36 -23.22
C GLY A 110 -16.73 -35.03 -22.63
N THR A 111 -16.04 -34.11 -23.32
CA THR A 111 -15.59 -32.84 -22.73
C THR A 111 -16.66 -31.77 -22.89
N TYR A 112 -17.28 -31.39 -21.78
CA TYR A 112 -18.20 -30.27 -21.71
C TYR A 112 -17.51 -29.16 -20.93
N ALA A 113 -17.38 -27.98 -21.53
CA ALA A 113 -16.73 -26.83 -20.91
C ALA A 113 -17.58 -25.60 -21.16
N GLN A 114 -17.83 -24.83 -20.12
CA GLN A 114 -18.54 -23.57 -20.21
C GLN A 114 -17.92 -22.55 -19.27
N THR A 115 -17.88 -21.30 -19.74
CA THR A 115 -17.40 -20.15 -18.98
C THR A 115 -18.58 -19.34 -18.48
N TYR A 116 -18.48 -18.89 -17.24
CA TYR A 116 -19.49 -18.12 -16.54
C TYR A 116 -18.87 -16.83 -16.00
N GLU A 117 -19.57 -15.73 -16.18
CA GLU A 117 -19.19 -14.42 -15.64
C GLU A 117 -19.71 -14.30 -14.21
N ILE A 118 -18.81 -14.02 -13.27
CA ILE A 118 -19.11 -13.89 -11.84
C ILE A 118 -18.59 -12.55 -11.36
N LYS A 119 -19.47 -11.72 -10.81
CA LYS A 119 -19.08 -10.42 -10.25
C LYS A 119 -18.61 -10.59 -8.81
N ILE A 120 -17.39 -10.13 -8.54
CA ILE A 120 -16.83 -10.04 -7.18
C ILE A 120 -17.45 -8.84 -6.48
N SER A 121 -17.79 -8.98 -5.19
CA SER A 121 -18.32 -7.86 -4.41
C SER A 121 -17.28 -6.74 -4.24
N GLU A 122 -17.72 -5.54 -3.88
CA GLU A 122 -16.84 -4.37 -3.77
C GLU A 122 -16.10 -4.31 -2.42
N ASP A 123 -16.63 -4.96 -1.38
CA ASP A 123 -16.16 -4.88 0.01
C ASP A 123 -15.49 -6.18 0.51
N VAL A 124 -14.79 -6.86 -0.40
CA VAL A 124 -14.15 -8.16 -0.16
C VAL A 124 -12.68 -8.12 -0.53
N TRP A 125 -11.88 -8.94 0.13
CA TRP A 125 -10.44 -9.08 -0.12
C TRP A 125 -9.98 -10.47 0.30
N ASP A 126 -8.71 -10.78 0.03
CA ASP A 126 -8.04 -12.04 0.32
C ASP A 126 -8.34 -13.15 -0.69
N ILE A 127 -9.36 -13.98 -0.48
CA ILE A 127 -9.63 -15.14 -1.34
C ILE A 127 -11.10 -15.30 -1.65
N THR A 128 -11.38 -15.82 -2.84
CA THR A 128 -12.68 -16.43 -3.16
C THR A 128 -12.65 -17.92 -2.86
N TYR A 129 -13.82 -18.52 -2.61
CA TYR A 129 -13.97 -19.92 -2.28
C TYR A 129 -15.01 -20.57 -3.16
N GLY A 130 -14.70 -21.73 -3.71
CA GLY A 130 -15.63 -22.55 -4.47
C GLY A 130 -16.11 -23.74 -3.65
N GLU A 131 -17.36 -24.14 -3.84
CA GLU A 131 -17.88 -25.44 -3.40
C GLU A 131 -18.53 -26.15 -4.57
N ILE A 132 -18.12 -27.40 -4.77
CA ILE A 132 -18.69 -28.25 -5.80
C ILE A 132 -19.69 -29.24 -5.21
N SER A 133 -20.78 -29.45 -5.92
CA SER A 133 -21.74 -30.51 -5.63
C SER A 133 -22.08 -31.23 -6.92
N CYS A 134 -21.90 -32.54 -6.92
CA CYS A 134 -22.08 -33.38 -8.11
C CYS A 134 -22.72 -34.69 -7.69
N GLU A 135 -23.67 -35.18 -8.48
CA GLU A 135 -24.20 -36.54 -8.34
C GLU A 135 -24.16 -37.22 -9.71
N TRP A 136 -23.61 -38.43 -9.75
CA TRP A 136 -23.50 -39.20 -10.98
C TRP A 136 -23.67 -40.69 -10.73
N TRP A 137 -24.21 -41.38 -11.74
CA TRP A 137 -24.34 -42.83 -11.78
C TRP A 137 -23.20 -43.43 -12.60
N PHE A 138 -22.52 -44.43 -12.05
CA PHE A 138 -21.52 -45.20 -12.76
C PHE A 138 -21.45 -46.64 -12.23
N GLY A 139 -21.27 -47.62 -13.12
CA GLY A 139 -21.06 -49.02 -12.72
C GLY A 139 -22.20 -49.66 -11.91
N GLY A 140 -23.42 -49.10 -11.95
CA GLY A 140 -24.56 -49.62 -11.19
C GLY A 140 -24.73 -49.00 -9.79
N HIS A 141 -24.01 -47.92 -9.48
CA HIS A 141 -24.06 -47.24 -8.19
C HIS A 141 -24.13 -45.72 -8.36
N ASP A 142 -24.76 -45.04 -7.39
CA ASP A 142 -24.75 -43.59 -7.26
C ASP A 142 -23.47 -43.13 -6.56
N HIS A 143 -22.90 -42.04 -7.06
CA HIS A 143 -21.75 -41.37 -6.51
C HIS A 143 -22.11 -39.92 -6.27
N ILE A 144 -21.66 -39.37 -5.14
CA ILE A 144 -21.97 -38.00 -4.74
C ILE A 144 -20.73 -37.28 -4.22
N ILE A 145 -20.60 -36.03 -4.63
CA ILE A 145 -19.76 -35.01 -4.01
C ILE A 145 -20.72 -34.01 -3.37
N SER A 146 -20.67 -33.88 -2.05
CA SER A 146 -21.55 -32.98 -1.28
C SER A 146 -20.75 -31.82 -0.71
N GLY A 147 -20.72 -30.69 -1.43
CA GLY A 147 -20.11 -29.45 -0.95
C GLY A 147 -18.60 -29.56 -0.72
N ASP A 148 -17.87 -30.17 -1.65
CA ASP A 148 -16.41 -30.22 -1.57
C ASP A 148 -15.83 -28.85 -1.91
N GLY A 149 -15.13 -28.26 -0.95
CA GLY A 149 -14.76 -26.86 -0.99
C GLY A 149 -13.29 -26.63 -1.30
N PHE A 150 -12.99 -25.58 -2.05
CA PHE A 150 -11.65 -25.27 -2.54
C PHE A 150 -11.39 -23.76 -2.60
N VAL A 151 -10.14 -23.36 -2.35
CA VAL A 151 -9.71 -21.96 -2.48
C VAL A 151 -9.55 -21.60 -3.95
N MET A 152 -9.99 -20.42 -4.33
CA MET A 152 -10.00 -19.92 -5.70
C MET A 152 -9.12 -18.66 -5.84
N THR A 153 -9.56 -17.72 -6.67
CA THR A 153 -8.92 -16.46 -7.03
C THR A 153 -8.61 -15.61 -5.81
N TYR A 154 -7.39 -15.06 -5.76
CA TYR A 154 -6.99 -14.04 -4.80
C TYR A 154 -7.61 -12.69 -5.16
N VAL A 155 -8.21 -12.01 -4.18
CA VAL A 155 -8.80 -10.67 -4.34
C VAL A 155 -7.89 -9.65 -3.67
N GLN A 156 -7.34 -8.75 -4.48
CA GLN A 156 -6.44 -7.70 -4.00
C GLN A 156 -7.15 -6.76 -3.03
N ASN A 157 -6.44 -6.34 -1.98
CA ASN A 157 -6.94 -5.32 -1.06
C ASN A 157 -6.41 -3.95 -1.50
N VAL A 158 -7.06 -3.37 -2.52
CA VAL A 158 -6.66 -2.10 -3.13
C VAL A 158 -6.64 -0.96 -2.10
N GLU A 159 -7.58 -0.96 -1.15
CA GLU A 159 -7.62 0.04 -0.07
C GLU A 159 -6.41 -0.08 0.87
N MET A 160 -6.03 -1.30 1.25
CA MET A 160 -4.86 -1.54 2.09
C MET A 160 -3.56 -1.17 1.38
N GLU A 161 -3.44 -1.49 0.08
CA GLU A 161 -2.27 -1.13 -0.72
C GLU A 161 -2.09 0.40 -0.79
N ASP A 162 -3.18 1.14 -1.05
CA ASP A 162 -3.17 2.60 -1.04
C ASP A 162 -2.82 3.17 0.35
N LEU A 163 -3.36 2.59 1.43
CA LEU A 163 -3.03 2.99 2.80
C LEU A 163 -1.55 2.75 3.14
N ILE A 164 -0.98 1.63 2.69
CA ILE A 164 0.44 1.32 2.87
C ILE A 164 1.31 2.35 2.13
N GLU A 165 0.95 2.71 0.90
CA GLU A 165 1.66 3.71 0.12
C GLU A 165 1.60 5.11 0.80
N GLN A 166 0.41 5.52 1.25
CA GLN A 166 0.23 6.76 1.98
C GLN A 166 1.04 6.79 3.29
N LEU A 167 1.05 5.68 4.03
CA LEU A 167 1.82 5.53 5.27
C LEU A 167 3.33 5.63 5.00
N ALA A 168 3.82 4.99 3.94
CA ALA A 168 5.22 5.06 3.54
C ALA A 168 5.64 6.50 3.21
N ASN A 169 4.82 7.21 2.44
CA ASN A 169 5.06 8.62 2.09
C ASN A 169 5.06 9.52 3.35
N LYS A 170 4.08 9.34 4.24
CA LYS A 170 4.02 10.09 5.52
C LYS A 170 5.22 9.81 6.43
N THR A 171 5.71 8.58 6.44
CA THR A 171 6.90 8.21 7.20
C THR A 171 8.13 8.95 6.66
N GLN A 172 8.28 9.01 5.34
CA GLN A 172 9.36 9.75 4.69
C GLN A 172 9.30 11.27 4.96
N GLU A 173 8.09 11.87 4.97
CA GLU A 173 7.91 13.27 5.39
C GLU A 173 8.37 13.50 6.83
N CYS A 174 8.04 12.57 7.74
CA CYS A 174 8.43 12.65 9.14
C CYS A 174 9.95 12.57 9.32
N ASP A 175 10.61 11.65 8.61
CA ASP A 175 12.07 11.51 8.62
C ASP A 175 12.75 12.78 8.11
N THR A 176 12.20 13.38 7.05
CA THR A 176 12.71 14.64 6.49
C THR A 176 12.56 15.80 7.48
N LEU A 177 11.39 15.90 8.14
CA LEU A 177 11.14 16.91 9.17
C LEU A 177 12.07 16.72 10.37
N TRP A 178 12.32 15.48 10.79
CA TRP A 178 13.22 15.16 11.88
C TRP A 178 14.67 15.56 11.56
N GLN A 179 15.14 15.31 10.34
CA GLN A 179 16.46 15.76 9.88
C GLN A 179 16.57 17.29 9.89
N ASN A 180 15.57 17.99 9.35
CA ASN A 180 15.52 19.46 9.35
C ASN A 180 15.52 20.03 10.78
N TYR A 181 14.74 19.44 11.68
CA TYR A 181 14.72 19.83 13.09
C TYR A 181 16.08 19.62 13.75
N THR A 182 16.73 18.49 13.49
CA THR A 182 18.05 18.17 14.03
C THR A 182 19.11 19.16 13.53
N GLN A 183 19.09 19.49 12.23
CA GLN A 183 19.99 20.49 11.64
C GLN A 183 19.74 21.90 12.20
N LEU A 184 18.48 22.28 12.36
CA LEU A 184 18.11 23.57 12.94
C LEU A 184 18.59 23.66 14.39
N ASN A 185 18.42 22.59 15.17
CA ASN A 185 18.87 22.51 16.56
C ASN A 185 20.41 22.60 16.65
N GLN A 186 21.14 21.90 15.79
CA GLN A 186 22.61 22.04 15.70
C GLN A 186 23.02 23.47 15.39
N THR A 187 22.41 24.08 14.37
CA THR A 187 22.68 25.48 13.98
C THR A 187 22.41 26.45 15.13
N TYR A 188 21.33 26.23 15.89
CA TYR A 188 21.00 27.03 17.08
C TYR A 188 22.10 26.94 18.15
N TRP A 189 22.57 25.73 18.46
CA TRP A 189 23.63 25.53 19.45
C TRP A 189 24.98 26.08 19.00
N ASP A 190 25.33 25.95 17.71
CA ASP A 190 26.55 26.52 17.14
C ASP A 190 26.55 28.05 17.22
N LEU A 191 25.43 28.71 16.87
CA LEU A 191 25.29 30.16 17.00
C LEU A 191 25.38 30.62 18.45
N LYS A 192 24.72 29.91 19.37
CA LYS A 192 24.77 30.22 20.81
C LYS A 192 26.17 30.06 21.38
N GLY A 193 26.90 29.01 20.98
CA GLY A 193 28.29 28.79 21.35
C GLY A 193 29.23 29.87 20.81
N ASN A 194 29.05 30.28 19.55
CA ASN A 194 29.86 31.32 18.92
C ASN A 194 29.62 32.72 19.52
N GLN A 195 28.37 33.07 19.85
CA GLN A 195 28.06 34.35 20.51
C GLN A 195 28.67 34.45 21.92
N THR A 196 28.66 33.34 22.67
CA THR A 196 29.20 33.31 24.03
C THR A 196 30.73 33.27 24.09
N SER A 197 31.41 32.89 23.00
CA SER A 197 32.87 32.72 22.98
C SER A 197 33.65 33.88 22.36
N GLY A 198 33.07 34.64 21.41
CA GLY A 198 33.85 35.63 20.65
C GLY A 198 33.57 37.11 20.97
N THR A 199 32.31 37.50 21.17
CA THR A 199 31.95 38.93 21.14
C THR A 199 31.67 39.51 22.52
N GLU A 200 31.04 38.76 23.43
CA GLU A 200 30.75 39.26 24.78
C GLU A 200 31.99 39.30 25.69
N VAL A 201 32.88 38.30 25.59
CA VAL A 201 34.11 38.23 26.39
C VAL A 201 35.09 39.34 25.98
N ASP A 202 35.24 39.60 24.68
CA ASP A 202 36.13 40.64 24.18
C ASP A 202 35.59 42.05 24.45
N LEU A 203 34.27 42.26 24.35
CA LEU A 203 33.67 43.56 24.71
C LEU A 203 33.73 43.83 26.22
N SER A 204 33.59 42.82 27.08
CA SER A 204 33.74 43.02 28.53
C SER A 204 35.20 43.28 28.90
N ASN A 205 36.14 42.51 28.35
CA ASN A 205 37.57 42.69 28.60
C ASN A 205 38.08 44.03 28.06
N THR A 206 37.63 44.46 26.88
CA THR A 206 38.01 45.76 26.31
C THR A 206 37.47 46.92 27.14
N ARG A 207 36.22 46.86 27.63
CA ARG A 207 35.67 47.88 28.54
C ARG A 207 36.43 47.94 29.85
N VAL A 208 36.75 46.79 30.45
CA VAL A 208 37.50 46.73 31.72
C VAL A 208 38.93 47.27 31.53
N ALA A 209 39.61 46.90 30.45
CA ALA A 209 40.95 47.40 30.13
C ALA A 209 40.96 48.93 29.92
N MET A 210 39.95 49.48 29.26
CA MET A 210 39.82 50.93 29.05
C MET A 210 39.64 51.70 30.37
N VAL A 211 38.82 51.17 31.29
CA VAL A 211 38.63 51.77 32.62
C VAL A 211 39.93 51.75 33.43
N VAL A 212 40.67 50.63 33.42
CA VAL A 212 41.98 50.53 34.08
C VAL A 212 42.98 51.52 33.48
N PHE A 213 43.01 51.65 32.14
CA PHE A 213 43.91 52.58 31.46
C PHE A 213 43.65 54.04 31.84
N ILE A 214 42.37 54.45 31.90
CA ILE A 214 41.98 55.80 32.33
C ILE A 214 42.46 56.07 33.75
N ILE A 215 42.21 55.14 34.69
CA ILE A 215 42.62 55.29 36.09
C ILE A 215 44.14 55.43 36.20
N THR A 216 44.90 54.54 35.54
CA THR A 216 46.38 54.58 35.60
C THR A 216 46.96 55.86 35.00
N THR A 217 46.36 56.40 33.94
CA THR A 217 46.81 57.64 33.31
C THR A 217 46.61 58.84 34.24
N VAL A 218 45.49 58.91 34.95
CA VAL A 218 45.24 59.96 35.94
C VAL A 218 46.27 59.90 37.07
N PHE A 219 46.56 58.71 37.60
CA PHE A 219 47.59 58.54 38.64
C PHE A 219 48.98 58.90 38.13
N PHE A 220 49.32 58.53 36.90
CA PHE A 220 50.63 58.85 36.30
C PHE A 220 50.81 60.36 36.14
N VAL A 221 49.78 61.06 35.64
CA VAL A 221 49.80 62.52 35.50
C VAL A 221 49.92 63.20 36.87
N ALA A 222 49.14 62.76 37.85
CA ALA A 222 49.20 63.29 39.22
C ALA A 222 50.59 63.08 39.86
N THR A 223 51.18 61.90 39.69
CA THR A 223 52.51 61.57 40.22
C THR A 223 53.60 62.38 39.52
N THR A 224 53.48 62.57 38.20
CA THR A 224 54.43 63.37 37.42
C THR A 224 54.37 64.85 37.83
N LEU A 225 53.16 65.40 38.01
CA LEU A 225 52.98 66.76 38.55
C LEU A 225 53.54 66.88 39.98
N TYR A 226 53.28 65.91 40.84
CA TYR A 226 53.80 65.89 42.20
C TYR A 226 55.34 65.85 42.22
N LEU A 227 55.97 65.00 41.40
CA LEU A 227 57.43 64.89 41.32
C LEU A 227 58.07 66.14 40.71
N THR A 228 57.44 66.79 39.73
CA THR A 228 57.96 68.01 39.11
C THR A 228 57.80 69.25 39.99
N LEU A 229 56.75 69.32 40.82
CA LEU A 229 56.55 70.41 41.78
C LEU A 229 57.38 70.22 43.07
N LYS A 230 57.79 69.00 43.39
CA LYS A 230 58.65 68.73 44.55
C LYS A 230 60.09 69.15 44.25
N LYS A 231 60.41 70.39 44.59
CA LYS A 231 61.78 70.93 44.62
C LYS A 231 62.70 69.95 45.39
N PRO A 232 63.89 69.60 44.86
CA PRO A 232 64.85 68.80 45.60
C PRO A 232 65.26 69.57 46.87
N ARG A 233 65.12 68.93 48.04
CA ARG A 233 65.71 69.44 49.27
C ARG A 233 67.21 69.26 49.16
N GLU A 234 67.95 70.36 49.22
CA GLU A 234 69.39 70.36 49.42
C GLU A 234 69.70 69.64 50.73
N TYR A 235 70.36 68.49 50.63
CA TYR A 235 71.05 67.89 51.76
C TYR A 235 72.42 68.55 51.85
N TRP A 236 72.63 69.22 52.99
CA TRP A 236 73.91 69.79 53.42
C TRP A 236 74.95 68.71 53.65
#